data_AF-A0A835VWS4-F1
#
_entry.id   AF-A0A835VWS4-F1
#
_cell.length_a   1.000
_cell.length_b   1.000
_cell.length_c   1.000
_cell.angle_alpha   90.00
_cell.angle_beta   90.00
_cell.angle_gamma   90.00
#
_symmetry.space_group_name_H-M   'P 1'
#
loop_
_entity.id
_entity.type
_entity.pdbx_description
1 polymer ?
#
loop_
_entity_poly.entity_id
_entity_poly.type
_entity_poly.pdbx_seq_one_letter_code
_entity_poly.pdbx_strand_id
1 'polypeptide(L)'
;MLFVDPFNIVRADIDEQVRLLARGDGELQAALSAEASATATGLAEKLGDDCDDVLVLLVEVEQALEIAAATPHRFNILPEELQARQAWFSATRDAVRRTAEHVAPHRPLVRPRLQSWPQRVATAIFIPPAPSPYSAAPEPCCKTSIMIAIDWLKARLRHAWGE
;
A
#
# COMPACT_ATOMS: atom_id res chain seq x y z
N MET A 1 -3.44 -25.48 17.19
CA MET A 1 -3.64 -24.12 16.64
C MET A 1 -2.67 -23.99 15.48
N LEU A 2 -3.14 -24.04 14.25
CA LEU A 2 -2.27 -23.87 13.07
C LEU A 2 -1.95 -22.37 12.99
N PHE A 3 -0.72 -22.00 13.33
CA PHE A 3 -0.26 -20.64 13.09
C PHE A 3 -0.23 -20.43 11.57
N VAL A 4 -1.10 -19.55 11.08
CA VAL A 4 -1.09 -19.16 9.67
C VAL A 4 0.23 -18.45 9.41
N ASP A 5 0.93 -18.87 8.36
CA ASP A 5 2.16 -18.18 7.93
C ASP A 5 1.82 -16.71 7.62
N PRO A 6 2.44 -15.75 8.31
CA PRO A 6 2.24 -14.33 8.07
C PRO A 6 2.44 -13.91 6.61
N PHE A 7 3.32 -14.59 5.88
CA PHE A 7 3.48 -14.35 4.44
C PHE A 7 2.17 -14.56 3.69
N ASN A 8 1.40 -15.60 4.01
CA ASN A 8 0.13 -15.88 3.34
C ASN A 8 -0.95 -14.86 3.68
N ILE A 9 -0.88 -14.24 4.87
CA ILE A 9 -1.77 -13.14 5.25
C ILE A 9 -1.45 -11.90 4.40
N VAL A 10 -0.19 -11.47 4.40
CA VAL A 10 0.27 -10.32 3.61
C VAL A 10 0.03 -10.53 2.11
N ARG A 11 0.25 -11.75 1.61
CA ARG A 11 -0.04 -12.12 0.23
C ARG A 11 -1.52 -11.94 -0.10
N ALA A 12 -2.43 -12.45 0.74
CA ALA A 12 -3.86 -12.32 0.50
C ALA A 12 -4.30 -10.85 0.47
N ASP A 13 -3.76 -10.03 1.36
CA ASP A 13 -4.05 -8.59 1.41
C ASP A 13 -3.54 -7.87 0.15
N ILE A 14 -2.33 -8.19 -0.32
CA ILE A 14 -1.76 -7.64 -1.56
C ILE A 14 -2.55 -8.12 -2.78
N ASP A 15 -2.90 -9.41 -2.85
CA ASP A 15 -3.70 -9.97 -3.95
C ASP A 15 -5.07 -9.27 -4.04
N GLU A 16 -5.69 -8.93 -2.90
CA GLU A 16 -6.93 -8.14 -2.87
C GLU A 16 -6.70 -6.69 -3.33
N GLN A 17 -5.62 -6.03 -2.91
CA GLN A 17 -5.30 -4.69 -3.40
C GLN A 17 -5.05 -4.68 -4.91
N VAL A 18 -4.32 -5.66 -5.45
CA VAL A 18 -4.09 -5.80 -6.90
C VAL A 18 -5.41 -6.00 -7.64
N ARG A 19 -6.36 -6.76 -7.07
CA ARG A 19 -7.69 -6.92 -7.64
C ARG A 19 -8.46 -5.60 -7.66
N LEU A 20 -8.36 -4.79 -6.61
CA LEU A 20 -8.97 -3.46 -6.55
C LEU A 20 -8.32 -2.49 -7.56
N LEU A 21 -6.99 -2.53 -7.71
CA LEU A 21 -6.28 -1.76 -8.74
C LEU A 21 -6.74 -2.14 -10.14
N ALA A 22 -6.83 -3.43 -10.46
CA ALA A 22 -7.29 -3.91 -11.77
C ALA A 22 -8.74 -3.48 -12.08
N ARG A 23 -9.59 -3.43 -11.05
CA ARG A 23 -10.95 -2.89 -11.19
C ARG A 23 -10.93 -1.39 -11.43
N GLY A 24 -10.16 -0.63 -10.65
CA GLY A 24 -10.01 0.82 -10.80
C GLY A 24 -9.46 1.21 -12.17
N ASP A 25 -8.52 0.43 -12.70
CA ASP A 25 -7.96 0.59 -14.04
C ASP A 25 -9.04 0.43 -15.13
N GLY A 26 -9.92 -0.57 -14.99
CA GLY A 26 -11.07 -0.74 -15.87
C GLY A 26 -12.08 0.41 -15.79
N GLU A 27 -12.32 0.95 -14.58
CA GLU A 27 -13.19 2.12 -14.37
C GLU A 27 -12.57 3.39 -15.00
N LEU A 28 -11.25 3.59 -14.86
CA LEU A 28 -10.51 4.66 -15.52
C LEU A 28 -10.61 4.55 -17.05
N GLN A 29 -10.37 3.36 -17.60
CA GLN A 29 -10.45 3.13 -19.04
C GLN A 29 -11.85 3.44 -19.60
N ALA A 30 -12.90 3.07 -18.87
CA ALA A 30 -14.28 3.40 -19.22
C ALA A 30 -14.53 4.91 -19.18
N ALA A 31 -14.02 5.62 -18.16
CA ALA A 31 -14.14 7.07 -18.04
C ALA A 31 -13.40 7.82 -19.15
N LEU A 32 -12.20 7.36 -19.52
CA LEU A 32 -11.42 7.91 -20.64
C LEU A 32 -12.16 7.73 -21.97
N SER A 33 -12.75 6.55 -22.19
CA SER A 33 -13.53 6.24 -23.39
C SER A 33 -14.83 7.03 -23.49
N ALA A 34 -15.40 7.44 -22.35
CA ALA A 34 -16.62 8.26 -22.27
C ALA A 34 -16.35 9.77 -22.34
N GLU A 35 -15.10 10.20 -22.59
CA GLU A 35 -14.68 11.61 -22.62
C GLU A 35 -14.97 12.38 -21.32
N ALA A 36 -15.14 11.67 -20.20
CA ALA A 36 -15.48 12.25 -18.91
C ALA A 36 -14.21 12.74 -18.19
N SER A 37 -13.62 13.84 -18.68
CA SER A 37 -12.29 14.32 -18.28
C SER A 37 -12.13 14.55 -16.76
N ALA A 38 -13.12 15.12 -16.08
CA ALA A 38 -13.03 15.41 -14.64
C ALA A 38 -13.06 14.13 -13.78
N THR A 39 -13.91 13.16 -14.13
CA THR A 39 -13.99 11.88 -13.41
C THR A 39 -12.77 11.02 -13.70
N ALA A 40 -12.27 11.01 -14.93
CA ALA A 40 -11.05 10.32 -15.31
C ALA A 40 -9.83 10.85 -14.54
N THR A 41 -9.71 12.17 -14.37
CA THR A 41 -8.61 12.78 -13.62
C THR A 41 -8.64 12.38 -12.13
N GLY A 42 -9.82 12.44 -11.49
CA GLY A 42 -9.95 12.04 -10.08
C GLY A 42 -9.72 10.55 -9.84
N LEU A 43 -10.16 9.70 -10.79
CA LEU A 43 -9.87 8.27 -10.76
C LEU A 43 -8.37 8.00 -10.95
N ALA A 44 -7.71 8.70 -11.88
CA ALA A 44 -6.29 8.54 -12.13
C ALA A 44 -5.43 9.02 -10.94
N GLU A 45 -5.83 10.10 -10.25
CA GLU A 45 -5.17 10.55 -9.02
C GLU A 45 -5.27 9.48 -7.93
N LYS A 46 -6.49 9.03 -7.59
CA LYS A 46 -6.71 8.02 -6.55
C LYS A 46 -6.02 6.69 -6.87
N LEU A 47 -6.24 6.16 -8.08
CA LEU A 47 -5.64 4.91 -8.51
C LEU A 47 -4.11 5.02 -8.53
N GLY A 48 -3.62 6.21 -8.85
CA GLY A 48 -2.21 6.53 -8.76
C GLY A 48 -1.64 6.40 -7.36
N ASP A 49 -2.26 7.06 -6.39
CA ASP A 49 -1.87 6.98 -4.99
C ASP A 49 -1.95 5.53 -4.47
N ASP A 50 -3.00 4.79 -4.84
CA ASP A 50 -3.16 3.38 -4.47
C ASP A 50 -2.03 2.51 -5.06
N CYS A 51 -1.60 2.75 -6.31
CA CYS A 51 -0.45 2.07 -6.90
C CYS A 51 0.85 2.38 -6.15
N ASP A 52 1.07 3.64 -5.78
CA ASP A 52 2.29 4.06 -5.09
C ASP A 52 2.36 3.43 -3.69
N ASP A 53 1.24 3.40 -2.95
CA ASP A 53 1.12 2.71 -1.66
C ASP A 53 1.46 1.21 -1.76
N VAL A 54 0.91 0.52 -2.78
CA VAL A 54 1.17 -0.91 -2.99
C VAL A 54 2.64 -1.17 -3.37
N LEU A 55 3.24 -0.30 -4.19
CA LEU A 55 4.65 -0.41 -4.56
C LEU A 55 5.57 -0.27 -3.35
N VAL A 56 5.25 0.65 -2.42
CA VAL A 56 5.99 0.77 -1.16
C VAL A 56 5.89 -0.50 -0.32
N LEU A 57 4.68 -1.07 -0.18
CA LEU A 57 4.48 -2.35 0.51
C LEU A 57 5.29 -3.49 -0.12
N LEU A 58 5.33 -3.55 -1.45
CA LEU A 58 6.10 -4.56 -2.17
C LEU A 58 7.62 -4.46 -1.91
N VAL A 59 8.16 -3.26 -1.70
CA VAL A 59 9.58 -3.11 -1.31
C VAL A 59 9.86 -3.80 0.03
N GLU A 60 8.95 -3.71 1.00
CA GLU A 60 9.12 -4.37 2.29
C GLU A 60 9.03 -5.90 2.18
N VAL A 61 8.17 -6.40 1.29
CA VAL A 61 8.07 -7.84 0.99
C VAL A 61 9.32 -8.35 0.28
N GLU A 62 9.88 -7.58 -0.66
CA GLU A 62 11.14 -7.90 -1.34
C GLU A 62 12.27 -8.09 -0.32
N GLN A 63 12.42 -7.12 0.59
CA GLN A 63 13.44 -7.19 1.64
C GLN A 63 13.24 -8.42 2.55
N ALA A 64 12.00 -8.74 2.91
CA ALA A 64 11.71 -9.94 3.71
C ALA A 64 12.06 -11.24 2.96
N LEU A 65 11.80 -11.31 1.65
CA LEU A 65 12.16 -12.45 0.81
C LEU A 65 13.68 -12.58 0.63
N GLU A 66 14.40 -11.48 0.49
CA GLU A 66 15.87 -11.47 0.44
C GLU A 66 16.49 -12.01 1.74
N ILE A 67 15.97 -11.58 2.89
CA ILE A 67 16.42 -12.08 4.21
C ILE A 67 16.12 -13.58 4.33
N ALA A 68 14.92 -14.01 3.93
CA ALA A 68 14.54 -15.42 3.93
C ALA A 68 15.44 -16.25 2.99
N ALA A 69 15.80 -15.72 1.82
CA ALA A 69 16.68 -16.37 0.85
C ALA A 69 18.13 -16.50 1.35
N ALA A 70 18.62 -15.52 2.10
CA ALA A 70 19.97 -15.57 2.68
C ALA A 70 20.08 -16.64 3.80
N THR A 71 18.99 -16.91 4.53
CA THR A 71 18.99 -17.82 5.68
C THR A 71 17.74 -18.73 5.76
N PRO A 72 17.48 -19.58 4.74
CA PRO A 72 16.21 -20.31 4.62
C PRO A 72 15.97 -21.31 5.77
N HIS A 73 17.03 -21.89 6.30
CA HIS A 73 17.00 -22.81 7.44
C HIS A 73 16.52 -22.15 8.74
N ARG A 74 16.65 -20.82 8.90
CA ARG A 74 16.14 -20.10 10.08
C ARG A 74 14.62 -19.96 10.06
N PHE A 75 14.02 -19.97 8.88
CA PHE A 75 12.58 -19.79 8.68
C PHE A 75 11.85 -21.10 8.41
N ASN A 76 12.57 -22.23 8.33
CA ASN A 76 12.02 -23.53 7.92
C ASN A 76 11.27 -23.47 6.58
N ILE A 77 11.72 -22.62 5.65
CA ILE A 77 11.13 -22.46 4.32
C ILE A 77 11.85 -23.39 3.35
N LEU A 78 11.10 -24.20 2.61
CA LEU A 78 11.67 -25.07 1.58
C LEU A 78 12.16 -24.24 0.38
N PRO A 79 13.23 -24.64 -0.31
CA PRO A 79 13.73 -23.91 -1.49
C PRO A 79 12.66 -23.69 -2.57
N GLU A 80 11.82 -24.70 -2.82
CA GLU A 80 10.72 -24.64 -3.78
C GLU A 80 9.65 -23.62 -3.37
N GLU A 81 9.37 -23.54 -2.07
CA GLU A 81 8.42 -22.58 -1.52
C GLU A 81 8.96 -21.15 -1.64
N LEU A 82 10.23 -20.93 -1.30
CA LEU A 82 10.88 -19.63 -1.49
C LEU A 82 10.85 -19.19 -2.95
N GLN A 83 11.14 -20.10 -3.89
CA GLN A 83 11.07 -19.84 -5.33
C GLN A 83 9.64 -19.45 -5.75
N ALA A 84 8.62 -20.14 -5.26
CA ALA A 84 7.23 -19.81 -5.53
C ALA A 84 6.84 -18.41 -5.00
N ARG A 85 7.33 -18.03 -3.82
CA ARG A 85 7.11 -16.68 -3.24
C ARG A 85 7.79 -15.59 -4.07
N GLN A 86 9.02 -15.83 -4.53
CA GLN A 86 9.74 -14.91 -5.41
C GLN A 86 9.06 -14.76 -6.78
N ALA A 87 8.56 -15.85 -7.35
CA ALA A 87 7.83 -15.83 -8.62
C ALA A 87 6.52 -15.04 -8.50
N TRP A 88 5.75 -15.27 -7.42
CA TRP A 88 4.56 -14.47 -7.11
C TRP A 88 4.92 -12.98 -6.96
N PHE A 89 5.95 -12.67 -6.17
CA PHE A 89 6.38 -11.29 -5.95
C PHE A 89 6.72 -10.57 -7.25
N SER A 90 7.51 -11.19 -8.13
CA SER A 90 7.88 -10.60 -9.43
C SER A 90 6.65 -10.34 -10.28
N ALA A 91 5.76 -11.32 -10.42
CA ALA A 91 4.55 -11.18 -11.23
C ALA A 91 3.62 -10.07 -10.69
N THR A 92 3.47 -9.99 -9.37
CA THR A 92 2.65 -8.97 -8.71
C THR A 92 3.25 -7.58 -8.88
N ARG A 93 4.56 -7.42 -8.67
CA ARG A 93 5.24 -6.13 -8.88
C ARG A 93 5.11 -5.63 -10.31
N ASP A 94 5.27 -6.52 -11.28
CA ASP A 94 5.16 -6.16 -12.70
C ASP A 94 3.71 -5.83 -13.09
N ALA A 95 2.71 -6.46 -12.45
CA ALA A 95 1.31 -6.09 -12.64
C ALA A 95 1.02 -4.67 -12.12
N VAL A 96 1.42 -4.37 -10.88
CA VAL A 96 1.20 -3.04 -10.28
C VAL A 96 1.95 -1.96 -11.05
N ARG A 97 3.19 -2.21 -11.48
CA ARG A 97 3.95 -1.26 -12.31
C ARG A 97 3.26 -0.95 -13.64
N ARG A 98 2.74 -1.96 -14.34
CA ARG A 98 2.00 -1.74 -15.59
C ARG A 98 0.76 -0.87 -15.38
N THR A 99 0.01 -1.09 -14.30
CA THR A 99 -1.12 -0.23 -13.94
C THR A 99 -0.64 1.19 -13.63
N ALA A 100 0.41 1.35 -12.83
CA ALA A 100 0.95 2.67 -12.50
C ALA A 100 1.41 3.44 -13.76
N GLU A 101 2.09 2.76 -14.70
CA GLU A 101 2.52 3.32 -15.98
C GLU A 101 1.34 3.72 -16.87
N HIS A 102 0.27 2.92 -16.88
CA HIS A 102 -0.96 3.27 -17.60
C HIS A 102 -1.67 4.48 -17.01
N VAL A 103 -1.65 4.63 -15.68
CA VAL A 103 -2.31 5.73 -14.96
C VAL A 103 -1.50 7.03 -15.03
N ALA A 104 -0.16 6.95 -15.06
CA ALA A 104 0.74 8.10 -14.99
C ALA A 104 0.43 9.25 -15.98
N PRO A 105 0.10 9.00 -17.27
CA PRO A 105 -0.24 10.06 -18.23
C PRO A 105 -1.52 10.83 -17.88
N HIS A 106 -2.40 10.24 -17.08
CA HIS A 106 -3.70 10.79 -16.72
C HIS A 106 -3.70 11.44 -15.34
N ARG A 107 -2.62 11.26 -14.55
CA ARG A 107 -2.47 11.94 -13.28
C ARG A 107 -2.34 13.45 -13.53
N PRO A 108 -3.03 14.30 -12.74
CA PRO A 108 -2.78 15.73 -12.80
C PRO A 108 -1.31 15.98 -12.47
N LEU A 109 -0.62 16.82 -13.26
CA LEU A 109 0.70 17.29 -12.90
C LEU A 109 0.60 17.88 -11.49
N VAL A 110 1.35 17.30 -10.54
CA VAL A 110 1.49 17.86 -9.19
C VAL A 110 1.90 19.30 -9.38
N ARG A 111 0.96 20.23 -9.22
CA ARG A 111 1.30 21.65 -9.20
C ARG A 111 2.27 21.78 -8.03
N PRO A 112 3.51 22.27 -8.24
CA PRO A 112 4.37 22.54 -7.11
C PRO A 112 3.56 23.46 -6.19
N ARG A 113 3.21 22.97 -5.00
CA ARG A 113 2.74 23.84 -3.93
C ARG A 113 3.86 24.87 -3.79
N LEU A 114 3.59 26.10 -4.21
CA LEU A 114 4.39 27.24 -3.81
C LEU A 114 4.50 27.11 -2.29
N GLN A 115 5.68 26.74 -1.81
CA GLN A 115 6.02 26.77 -0.40
C GLN A 115 5.75 28.20 0.04
N SER A 116 4.58 28.44 0.64
CA SER A 116 4.41 29.62 1.47
C SER A 116 5.41 29.46 2.60
N TRP A 117 6.39 30.36 2.62
CA TRP A 117 7.36 30.50 3.68
C TRP A 117 6.65 30.51 5.05
N PRO A 118 7.31 30.03 6.13
CA PRO A 118 6.66 29.92 7.41
C PRO A 118 6.40 31.31 7.99
N GLN A 119 5.15 31.76 7.99
CA GLN A 119 4.71 32.84 8.86
C GLN A 119 4.68 32.30 10.30
N ARG A 120 5.81 32.46 10.99
CA ARG A 120 5.86 32.31 12.43
C ARG A 120 5.02 33.41 13.08
N VAL A 121 3.96 32.95 13.77
CA VAL A 121 3.42 33.45 15.04
C VAL A 121 2.59 34.73 15.02
N ALA A 122 1.29 34.58 15.29
CA ALA A 122 0.60 35.40 16.29
C ALA A 122 -0.48 34.55 16.99
N THR A 123 -0.18 34.18 18.23
CA THR A 123 -1.09 33.56 19.21
C THR A 123 -2.20 34.55 19.62
N ALA A 124 -3.47 34.12 19.70
CA ALA A 124 -4.41 34.60 20.72
C ALA A 124 -5.72 33.76 20.81
N ILE A 125 -5.85 33.06 21.94
CA ILE A 125 -7.00 33.05 22.88
C ILE A 125 -8.37 32.47 22.43
N PHE A 126 -8.67 31.28 22.99
CA PHE A 126 -9.86 30.86 23.78
C PHE A 126 -11.31 31.25 23.35
N ILE A 127 -12.18 30.23 23.18
CA ILE A 127 -13.41 29.90 23.96
C ILE A 127 -14.16 28.72 23.27
N PRO A 128 -14.61 27.67 23.99
CA PRO A 128 -15.45 26.57 23.46
C PRO A 128 -16.95 26.91 23.51
N PRO A 129 -17.81 26.22 22.71
CA PRO A 129 -18.89 25.48 23.37
C PRO A 129 -19.32 24.16 22.69
N ALA A 130 -19.54 23.17 23.57
CA ALA A 130 -20.57 22.11 23.61
C ALA A 130 -20.71 21.05 22.49
N PRO A 131 -21.06 19.80 22.87
CA PRO A 131 -21.05 18.64 21.97
C PRO A 131 -22.40 18.47 21.25
N SER A 132 -22.37 18.04 19.99
CA SER A 132 -23.51 17.38 19.36
C SER A 132 -23.04 16.05 18.76
N PRO A 133 -23.79 14.96 19.00
CA PRO A 133 -23.44 13.63 18.54
C PRO A 133 -23.88 13.49 17.10
N TYR A 134 -23.03 12.98 16.22
CA TYR A 134 -23.37 12.01 15.18
C TYR A 134 -22.20 11.87 14.21
N SER A 135 -21.93 10.61 13.90
CA SER A 135 -21.36 10.17 12.62
C SER A 135 -19.86 10.39 12.39
N ALA A 136 -19.09 9.40 12.81
CA ALA A 136 -18.23 8.69 11.86
C ALA A 136 -18.12 7.24 12.34
N ALA A 137 -18.74 6.32 11.60
CA ALA A 137 -18.36 4.92 11.69
C ALA A 137 -16.84 4.83 11.41
N PRO A 138 -16.08 4.02 12.17
CA PRO A 138 -14.68 3.80 11.84
C PRO A 138 -14.61 3.10 10.48
N GLU A 139 -13.93 3.74 9.52
CA GLU A 139 -13.52 3.07 8.29
C GLU A 139 -12.68 1.82 8.64
N PRO A 140 -12.81 0.71 7.89
CA PRO A 140 -12.21 -0.55 8.29
C PRO A 140 -10.68 -0.49 8.17
N CYS A 141 -10.05 -0.50 9.33
CA CYS A 141 -8.76 -1.03 9.83
C CYS A 141 -7.76 -1.80 8.94
N CYS A 142 -7.90 -1.89 7.61
CA CYS A 142 -7.01 -2.73 6.78
C CYS A 142 -5.56 -2.21 6.74
N LYS A 143 -5.34 -0.88 6.68
CA LYS A 143 -3.99 -0.29 6.76
C LYS A 143 -3.29 -0.63 8.07
N THR A 144 -4.02 -0.67 9.19
CA THR A 144 -3.46 -0.98 10.51
C THR A 144 -3.07 -2.45 10.62
N SER A 145 -3.88 -3.38 10.10
CA SER A 145 -3.60 -4.82 10.16
C SER A 145 -2.36 -5.21 9.35
N ILE A 146 -2.17 -4.62 8.15
CA ILE A 146 -1.02 -4.89 7.29
C ILE A 146 0.28 -4.38 7.92
N MET A 147 0.27 -3.14 8.44
CA MET A 147 1.44 -2.60 9.14
C MET A 147 1.82 -3.43 10.37
N ILE A 148 0.84 -3.89 11.14
CA ILE A 148 1.08 -4.78 12.30
C ILE A 148 1.68 -6.12 11.86
N ALA A 149 1.20 -6.71 10.77
CA ALA A 149 1.73 -7.97 10.26
C ALA A 149 3.18 -7.83 9.76
N ILE A 150 3.50 -6.72 9.09
CA ILE A 150 4.86 -6.43 8.62
C ILE A 150 5.79 -6.09 9.78
N ASP A 151 5.33 -5.30 10.75
CA ASP A 151 6.12 -5.01 11.95
C ASP A 151 6.36 -6.25 12.79
N TRP A 152 5.40 -7.16 12.88
CA TRP A 152 5.58 -8.46 13.50
C TRP A 152 6.59 -9.32 12.72
N LEU A 153 6.53 -9.32 11.38
CA LEU A 153 7.50 -10.02 10.53
C LEU A 153 8.90 -9.47 10.80
N LYS A 154 9.07 -8.14 10.79
CA LYS A 154 10.31 -7.44 11.14
C LYS A 154 10.78 -7.75 12.57
N ALA A 155 9.86 -7.79 13.55
CA ALA A 155 10.19 -8.08 14.94
C ALA A 155 10.65 -9.53 15.13
N ARG A 156 10.00 -10.49 14.46
CA ARG A 156 10.39 -11.89 14.49
C ARG A 156 11.72 -12.13 13.75
N LEU A 157 11.97 -11.38 12.68
CA LEU A 157 13.26 -11.35 11.98
C LEU A 157 14.37 -10.80 12.88
N ARG A 158 14.13 -9.71 13.61
CA ARG A 158 15.08 -9.15 14.58
C ARG A 158 15.39 -10.11 15.73
N HIS A 159 14.36 -10.71 16.32
CA HIS A 159 14.51 -11.61 17.46
C HIS A 159 15.23 -12.94 17.11
N ALA A 160 15.16 -13.38 15.84
CA ALA A 160 15.93 -14.53 15.36
C ALA A 160 17.42 -14.24 15.18
N TRP A 161 17.84 -12.97 15.19
CA TRP A 161 19.21 -12.52 14.94
C TRP A 161 19.98 -12.07 16.19
N GLY A 162 19.35 -12.07 17.37
CA GLY A 162 20.06 -11.84 18.62
C GLY A 162 20.58 -10.41 18.77
N GLU A 163 19.72 -9.44 18.55
CA GLU A 163 19.81 -8.10 19.17
C GLU A 163 18.71 -7.95 20.22
#